data_AF-A0A7J2L5Y0-F1
#
_entry.id   AF-A0A7J2L5Y0-F1
#
_cell.length_a   1.000
_cell.length_b   1.000
_cell.length_c   1.000
_cell.angle_alpha   90.00
_cell.angle_beta   90.00
_cell.angle_gamma   90.00
#
_symmetry.space_group_name_H-M   'P 1'
#
loop_
_entity.id
_entity.type
_entity.pdbx_description
1 polymer ?
#
loop_
_entity_poly.entity_id
_entity_poly.type
_entity_poly.pdbx_seq_one_letter_code
_entity_poly.pdbx_strand_id
1 'polypeptide(L)'
;MKKGISPLMASIILIALTLAVAGILGSWFTSLTKTQTEQVEESTVEQVNCTSALLDIVDVSCVNITPSVWQLKIVIANLGLINLYDFSVSAKVDGDFFYNSTGGPNSTNPLTPGQQTVLVYNCTVCDENDKISSITVTPAVCPAQAKVEKSVSVTCTAS
;
A
#
# COMPACT_ATOMS: atom_id res chain seq x y z
N MET A 1 -27.82 47.84 -45.13
CA MET A 1 -27.52 48.40 -43.79
C MET A 1 -26.45 47.56 -43.13
N LYS A 2 -25.23 48.09 -42.96
CA LYS A 2 -24.22 47.52 -42.07
C LYS A 2 -23.82 48.65 -41.12
N LYS A 3 -24.42 48.69 -39.93
CA LYS A 3 -23.94 49.58 -38.86
C LYS A 3 -22.68 48.93 -38.31
N GLY A 4 -21.52 49.45 -38.73
CA GLY A 4 -20.24 49.03 -38.19
C GLY A 4 -20.16 49.46 -36.73
N ILE A 5 -19.94 48.49 -35.84
CA ILE A 5 -19.54 48.76 -34.46
C ILE A 5 -18.30 49.66 -34.52
N SER A 6 -18.31 50.80 -33.82
CA SER A 6 -17.16 51.69 -33.75
C SER A 6 -15.96 50.88 -33.24
N PRO A 7 -14.85 50.78 -34.00
CA PRO A 7 -13.69 49.96 -33.65
C PRO A 7 -13.12 50.27 -32.25
N LEU A 8 -13.32 51.51 -31.78
CA LEU A 8 -12.86 51.98 -30.48
C LEU A 8 -13.67 51.40 -29.30
N MET A 9 -14.97 51.10 -29.49
CA MET A 9 -15.77 50.47 -28.44
C MET A 9 -15.55 48.96 -28.37
N ALA A 10 -15.28 48.33 -29.52
CA ALA A 10 -14.98 46.91 -29.58
C ALA A 10 -13.68 46.57 -28.82
N SER A 11 -12.65 47.42 -28.90
CA SER A 11 -11.39 47.23 -28.18
C SER A 11 -11.56 47.34 -26.66
N ILE A 12 -12.35 48.30 -26.18
CA ILE A 12 -12.62 48.47 -24.75
C ILE A 12 -13.35 47.26 -24.17
N ILE A 13 -14.36 46.75 -24.88
CA ILE A 13 -15.10 45.55 -24.47
C ILE A 13 -14.17 44.33 -24.43
N LEU A 14 -13.26 44.22 -25.38
CA LEU A 14 -12.28 43.13 -25.42
C LEU A 14 -11.33 43.17 -24.20
N ILE A 15 -10.84 44.35 -23.82
CA ILE A 15 -9.97 44.52 -22.65
C ILE A 15 -10.73 44.22 -21.35
N ALA A 16 -11.98 44.66 -21.22
CA ALA A 16 -12.80 44.36 -20.04
C ALA A 16 -13.06 42.84 -19.91
N LEU A 17 -13.32 42.17 -21.04
CA LEU A 17 -13.51 40.73 -21.07
C LEU A 17 -12.23 39.97 -20.68
N THR A 18 -11.05 40.36 -21.16
CA THR A 18 -9.80 39.67 -20.79
C THR A 18 -9.47 39.81 -19.31
N LEU A 19 -9.73 40.97 -18.70
CA LEU A 19 -9.54 41.17 -17.25
C LEU A 19 -10.53 40.34 -16.41
N ALA A 20 -11.79 40.25 -16.84
CA ALA A 20 -12.79 39.41 -16.18
C ALA A 20 -12.40 37.92 -16.22
N VAL A 21 -11.97 37.44 -17.40
CA VAL A 21 -11.50 36.06 -17.56
C VAL A 21 -10.23 35.80 -16.75
N ALA A 22 -9.28 36.74 -16.71
CA ALA A 22 -8.05 36.61 -15.93
C ALA A 22 -8.32 36.52 -14.42
N GLY A 23 -9.27 37.29 -13.88
CA GLY A 23 -9.65 37.20 -12.47
C GLY A 23 -10.26 35.84 -12.10
N ILE A 24 -11.14 35.32 -12.96
CA ILE A 24 -11.76 34.01 -12.75
C ILE A 24 -10.70 32.90 -12.83
N LEU A 25 -9.91 32.87 -13.90
CA LEU A 25 -8.88 31.85 -14.10
C LEU A 25 -7.76 31.93 -13.06
N GLY A 26 -7.38 33.13 -12.61
CA GLY A 26 -6.34 33.30 -11.58
C GLY A 26 -6.73 32.66 -10.25
N SER A 27 -7.99 32.81 -9.84
CA SER A 27 -8.50 32.17 -8.61
C SER A 27 -8.53 30.63 -8.71
N TRP A 28 -8.94 30.11 -9.87
CA TRP A 28 -8.95 28.67 -10.13
C TRP A 28 -7.54 28.09 -10.22
N PHE A 29 -6.61 28.78 -10.90
CA PHE A 29 -5.23 28.34 -11.03
C PHE A 29 -4.53 28.30 -9.68
N THR A 30 -4.73 29.31 -8.84
CA THR A 30 -4.21 29.32 -7.46
C THR A 30 -4.74 28.14 -6.65
N SER A 31 -6.04 27.86 -6.76
CA SER A 31 -6.67 26.72 -6.07
C SER A 31 -6.12 25.39 -6.56
N LEU A 32 -5.97 25.22 -7.88
CA LEU A 32 -5.38 24.04 -8.48
C LEU A 32 -3.93 23.84 -8.03
N THR A 33 -3.10 24.89 -8.08
CA THR A 33 -1.71 24.81 -7.60
C THR A 33 -1.65 24.44 -6.12
N LYS A 34 -2.54 25.01 -5.29
CA LYS A 34 -2.60 24.68 -3.86
C LYS A 34 -2.96 23.20 -3.64
N THR A 35 -4.00 22.69 -4.29
CA THR A 35 -4.38 21.27 -4.19
C THR A 35 -3.27 20.34 -4.66
N GLN A 36 -2.59 20.66 -5.76
CA GLN A 36 -1.46 19.87 -6.25
C GLN A 36 -0.28 19.91 -5.28
N THR A 37 -0.02 21.06 -4.64
CA THR A 37 1.06 21.19 -3.65
C THR A 37 0.74 20.37 -2.40
N GLU A 38 -0.49 20.44 -1.89
CA GLU A 38 -0.95 19.65 -0.74
C GLU A 38 -0.83 18.14 -1.00
N GLN A 39 -1.25 17.68 -2.19
CA GLN A 39 -1.12 16.27 -2.57
C GLN A 39 0.34 15.79 -2.64
N VAL A 40 1.24 16.63 -3.17
CA VAL A 40 2.68 16.33 -3.23
C VAL A 40 3.30 16.35 -1.85
N GLU A 41 2.91 17.29 -0.99
CA GLU A 41 3.37 17.36 0.39
C GLU A 41 2.95 16.11 1.18
N GLU A 42 1.68 15.70 1.12
CA GLU A 42 1.19 14.48 1.77
C GLU A 42 1.95 13.24 1.28
N SER A 43 2.11 13.09 -0.04
CA SER A 43 2.84 11.96 -0.62
C SER A 43 4.31 11.93 -0.20
N THR A 44 4.94 13.11 -0.08
CA THR A 44 6.34 13.24 0.34
C THR A 44 6.49 12.89 1.82
N VAL A 45 5.60 13.39 2.68
CA VAL A 45 5.61 13.09 4.12
C VAL A 45 5.38 11.60 4.36
N GLU A 46 4.44 10.99 3.65
CA GLU A 46 4.20 9.55 3.73
C GLU A 46 5.44 8.76 3.28
N GLN A 47 6.02 9.12 2.13
CA GLN A 47 7.21 8.44 1.61
C GLN A 47 8.40 8.55 2.56
N VAL A 48 8.65 9.74 3.14
CA VAL A 48 9.71 9.97 4.12
C VAL A 48 9.47 9.15 5.38
N ASN A 49 8.25 9.12 5.90
CA ASN A 49 7.92 8.32 7.09
C ASN A 49 8.13 6.82 6.83
N CYS A 50 7.76 6.36 5.63
CA CYS A 50 7.92 4.97 5.22
C CYS A 50 9.35 4.53 4.92
N THR A 51 10.31 5.45 4.77
CA THR A 51 11.74 5.08 4.60
C THR A 51 12.31 4.32 5.79
N SER A 52 11.74 4.53 6.98
CA SER A 52 12.16 3.87 8.21
C SER A 52 11.37 2.58 8.50
N ALA A 53 10.51 2.15 7.58
CA ALA A 53 9.75 0.92 7.69
C ALA A 53 10.61 -0.25 7.22
N LEU A 54 10.80 -1.26 8.08
CA LEU A 54 11.59 -2.44 7.76
C LEU A 54 10.95 -3.67 8.39
N LEU A 55 10.57 -4.63 7.56
CA LEU A 55 9.95 -5.89 7.96
C LEU A 55 10.85 -7.04 7.52
N ASP A 56 11.01 -8.04 8.37
CA ASP A 56 11.74 -9.27 8.03
C ASP A 56 10.89 -10.51 8.31
N ILE A 57 11.08 -11.54 7.49
CA ILE A 57 10.50 -12.87 7.69
C ILE A 57 11.56 -13.71 8.37
N VAL A 58 11.36 -14.02 9.65
CA VAL A 58 12.30 -14.78 10.46
C VAL A 58 12.20 -16.26 10.12
N ASP A 59 10.99 -16.82 10.25
CA ASP A 59 10.73 -18.25 10.11
C ASP A 59 9.38 -18.52 9.44
N VAL A 60 9.28 -19.68 8.82
CA VAL A 60 8.09 -20.14 8.09
C VAL A 60 7.88 -21.62 8.37
N SER A 61 6.67 -21.99 8.77
CA SER A 61 6.27 -23.38 8.91
C SER A 61 4.88 -23.64 8.33
N CYS A 62 4.67 -24.84 7.80
CA CYS A 62 3.38 -25.31 7.32
C CYS A 62 3.05 -26.63 8.00
N VAL A 63 1.98 -26.64 8.79
CA VAL A 63 1.58 -27.77 9.62
C VAL A 63 0.10 -28.08 9.45
N ASN A 64 -0.24 -29.36 9.52
CA ASN A 64 -1.62 -29.79 9.64
C ASN A 64 -2.13 -29.55 11.08
N ILE A 65 -3.39 -29.14 11.24
CA ILE A 65 -4.03 -29.01 12.57
C ILE A 65 -5.19 -29.98 12.78
N THR A 66 -5.88 -30.36 11.72
CA THR A 66 -6.96 -31.36 11.68
C THR A 66 -6.96 -31.99 10.30
N PRO A 67 -7.47 -33.23 10.11
CA PRO A 67 -7.56 -33.84 8.78
C PRO A 67 -8.21 -32.84 7.80
N SER A 68 -7.47 -32.51 6.73
CA SER A 68 -7.83 -31.53 5.68
C SER A 68 -7.75 -30.04 6.04
N VAL A 69 -7.15 -29.63 7.16
CA VAL A 69 -6.90 -28.22 7.48
C VAL A 69 -5.42 -27.98 7.73
N TRP A 70 -4.84 -27.13 6.89
CA TRP A 70 -3.44 -26.75 6.93
C TRP A 70 -3.29 -25.32 7.44
N GLN A 71 -2.24 -25.08 8.22
CA GLN A 71 -1.89 -23.76 8.73
C GLN A 71 -0.50 -23.36 8.26
N LEU A 72 -0.44 -22.21 7.61
CA LEU A 72 0.79 -21.49 7.31
C LEU A 72 1.09 -20.53 8.47
N LYS A 73 2.21 -20.74 9.13
CA LYS A 73 2.71 -19.90 10.22
C LYS A 73 3.95 -19.17 9.75
N ILE A 74 3.92 -17.84 9.87
CA ILE A 74 5.01 -16.97 9.42
C ILE A 74 5.41 -16.10 10.60
N VAL A 75 6.65 -16.24 11.05
CA VAL A 75 7.22 -15.39 12.09
C VAL A 75 7.81 -14.17 11.42
N ILE A 76 7.27 -12.99 11.76
CA ILE A 76 7.74 -11.72 11.23
C ILE A 76 8.35 -10.87 12.34
N ALA A 77 9.32 -10.04 11.98
CA ALA A 77 9.97 -9.09 12.86
C ALA A 77 9.86 -7.67 12.28
N ASN A 78 9.39 -6.72 13.08
CA ASN A 78 9.49 -5.31 12.73
C ASN A 78 10.86 -4.79 13.15
N LEU A 79 11.76 -4.63 12.19
CA LEU A 79 13.11 -4.10 12.40
C LEU A 79 13.19 -2.59 12.13
N GLY A 80 12.07 -1.98 11.71
CA GLY A 80 11.96 -0.56 11.41
C GLY A 80 11.73 0.29 12.65
N LEU A 81 11.41 1.57 12.42
CA LEU A 81 11.14 2.56 13.47
C LEU A 81 9.67 2.97 13.55
N ILE A 82 8.82 2.45 12.66
CA ILE A 82 7.38 2.73 12.64
C ILE A 82 6.58 1.48 13.00
N ASN A 83 5.37 1.68 13.53
CA ASN A 83 4.44 0.60 13.82
C ASN A 83 3.84 0.04 12.52
N LEU A 84 3.79 -1.29 12.40
CA LEU A 84 3.23 -1.98 11.23
C LEU A 84 2.00 -2.80 11.63
N TYR A 85 0.98 -2.84 10.79
CA TYR A 85 -0.27 -3.55 11.07
C TYR A 85 -1.03 -3.91 9.79
N ASP A 86 -2.09 -4.71 9.96
CA ASP A 86 -3.00 -5.18 8.91
C ASP A 86 -2.23 -5.86 7.77
N PHE A 87 -1.59 -6.98 8.10
CA PHE A 87 -0.71 -7.70 7.19
C PHE A 87 -1.48 -8.57 6.21
N SER A 88 -1.04 -8.52 4.95
CA SER A 88 -1.44 -9.43 3.89
C SER A 88 -0.27 -10.32 3.51
N VAL A 89 -0.58 -11.56 3.17
CA VAL A 89 0.38 -12.59 2.80
C VAL A 89 0.02 -13.16 1.45
N SER A 90 1.04 -13.35 0.62
CA SER A 90 0.97 -14.24 -0.53
C SER A 90 2.07 -15.29 -0.44
N ALA A 91 1.74 -16.53 -0.81
CA ALA A 91 2.70 -17.63 -0.81
C ALA A 91 2.55 -18.45 -2.10
N LYS A 92 3.66 -18.96 -2.62
CA LYS A 92 3.67 -19.87 -3.76
C LYS A 92 3.85 -21.31 -3.29
N VAL A 93 2.78 -22.09 -3.36
CA VAL A 93 2.64 -23.48 -2.88
C VAL A 93 2.56 -24.40 -4.10
N ASP A 94 3.59 -25.22 -4.31
CA ASP A 94 3.75 -26.15 -5.46
C ASP A 94 3.45 -25.58 -6.87
N GLY A 95 3.52 -24.26 -7.03
CA GLY A 95 3.20 -23.57 -8.29
C GLY A 95 1.95 -22.70 -8.21
N ASP A 96 1.03 -23.01 -7.31
CA ASP A 96 -0.19 -22.24 -7.05
C ASP A 96 0.06 -21.08 -6.09
N PHE A 97 -0.80 -20.06 -6.16
CA PHE A 97 -0.70 -18.89 -5.31
C PHE A 97 -1.78 -18.90 -4.24
N PHE A 98 -1.35 -18.81 -2.98
CA PHE A 98 -2.18 -18.57 -1.82
C PHE A 98 -2.16 -17.08 -1.46
N TYR A 99 -3.32 -16.53 -1.07
CA TYR A 99 -3.45 -15.14 -0.61
C TYR A 99 -4.33 -15.08 0.63
N ASN A 100 -3.91 -14.33 1.65
CA ASN A 100 -4.71 -14.11 2.85
C ASN A 100 -4.35 -12.78 3.53
N SER A 101 -5.34 -12.08 4.07
CA SER A 101 -5.18 -10.81 4.80
C SER A 101 -5.83 -10.81 6.19
N THR A 102 -6.38 -11.94 6.61
CA THR A 102 -7.07 -12.11 7.90
C THR A 102 -6.11 -12.74 8.91
N GLY A 103 -5.27 -11.93 9.53
CA GLY A 103 -4.40 -12.41 10.61
C GLY A 103 -3.36 -11.40 11.08
N GLY A 104 -3.01 -11.49 12.37
CA GLY A 104 -1.91 -10.74 12.96
C GLY A 104 -2.29 -9.41 13.64
N PRO A 105 -1.28 -8.58 13.96
CA PRO A 105 -1.46 -7.26 14.56
C PRO A 105 -2.29 -6.32 13.68
N ASN A 106 -3.10 -5.49 14.30
CA ASN A 106 -4.04 -4.57 13.64
C ASN A 106 -3.80 -3.12 14.09
N SER A 107 -4.55 -2.17 13.54
CA SER A 107 -4.39 -0.75 13.88
C SER A 107 -4.55 -0.40 15.36
N THR A 108 -5.26 -1.22 16.15
CA THR A 108 -5.44 -1.01 17.60
C THR A 108 -4.40 -1.72 18.46
N ASN A 109 -3.76 -2.77 17.94
CA ASN A 109 -2.64 -3.47 18.56
C ASN A 109 -1.59 -3.77 17.48
N PRO A 110 -0.77 -2.78 17.09
CA PRO A 110 0.16 -2.90 15.99
C PRO A 110 1.45 -3.62 16.41
N LEU A 111 2.21 -4.09 15.42
CA LEU A 111 3.56 -4.61 15.63
C LEU A 111 4.54 -3.45 15.83
N THR A 112 4.99 -3.23 17.06
CA THR A 112 5.89 -2.11 17.34
C THR A 112 7.33 -2.42 16.89
N PRO A 113 8.17 -1.39 16.66
CA PRO A 113 9.60 -1.55 16.42
C PRO A 113 10.27 -2.51 17.39
N GLY A 114 11.11 -3.41 16.86
CA GLY A 114 11.86 -4.41 17.62
C GLY A 114 11.06 -5.62 18.08
N GLN A 115 9.74 -5.68 17.82
CA GLN A 115 8.91 -6.82 18.18
C GLN A 115 8.82 -7.87 17.06
N GLN A 116 8.53 -9.10 17.48
CA GLN A 116 8.20 -10.22 16.60
C GLN A 116 6.81 -10.73 16.90
N THR A 117 6.14 -11.25 15.88
CA THR A 117 4.84 -11.91 16.03
C THR A 117 4.72 -13.06 15.05
N VAL A 118 3.75 -13.93 15.29
CA VAL A 118 3.42 -15.04 14.40
C VAL A 118 2.11 -14.72 13.69
N LEU A 119 2.18 -14.66 12.37
CA LEU A 119 1.01 -14.63 11.52
C LEU A 119 0.58 -16.08 11.24
N VAL A 120 -0.70 -16.38 11.47
CA VAL A 120 -1.26 -17.72 11.29
C VAL A 120 -2.40 -17.62 10.29
N TYR A 121 -2.29 -18.39 9.20
CA TYR A 121 -3.29 -18.41 8.14
C TYR A 121 -3.72 -19.85 7.84
N ASN A 122 -5.02 -20.06 7.68
CA ASN A 122 -5.53 -21.31 7.17
C ASN A 122 -5.24 -21.38 5.66
N CYS A 123 -4.39 -22.33 5.27
CA CYS A 123 -4.03 -22.55 3.89
C CYS A 123 -5.01 -23.55 3.27
N THR A 124 -5.85 -23.08 2.34
CA THR A 124 -6.87 -23.91 1.67
C THR A 124 -6.33 -24.63 0.43
N VAL A 125 -5.11 -24.30 0.01
CA VAL A 125 -4.44 -24.85 -1.19
C VAL A 125 -3.21 -25.67 -0.83
N CYS A 126 -2.93 -25.84 0.47
CA CYS A 126 -1.81 -26.65 0.93
C CYS A 126 -2.29 -28.08 1.18
N ASP A 127 -1.44 -29.03 0.83
CA ASP A 127 -1.58 -30.45 1.11
C ASP A 127 -0.27 -31.05 1.65
N GLU A 128 -0.30 -32.34 2.00
CA GLU A 128 0.86 -33.02 2.55
C GLU A 128 1.99 -33.12 1.52
N ASN A 129 3.21 -32.76 1.93
CA ASN A 129 4.41 -32.69 1.09
C ASN A 129 4.46 -31.54 0.07
N ASP A 130 3.49 -30.62 0.09
CA ASP A 130 3.56 -29.41 -0.73
C ASP A 130 4.75 -28.54 -0.34
N LYS A 131 5.38 -27.93 -1.35
CA LYS A 131 6.54 -27.07 -1.16
C LYS A 131 6.16 -25.62 -1.29
N ILE A 132 6.43 -24.86 -0.24
CA ILE A 132 6.35 -23.40 -0.26
C ILE A 132 7.69 -22.87 -0.74
N SER A 133 7.65 -22.21 -1.90
CA SER A 133 8.82 -21.72 -2.63
C SER A 133 9.11 -20.24 -2.42
N SER A 134 8.08 -19.43 -2.22
CA SER A 134 8.21 -18.01 -1.90
C SER A 134 7.07 -17.56 -1.00
N ILE A 135 7.39 -16.62 -0.12
CA ILE A 135 6.42 -15.91 0.72
C ILE A 135 6.68 -14.43 0.60
N THR A 136 5.60 -13.69 0.44
CA THR A 136 5.57 -12.24 0.51
C THR A 136 4.65 -11.82 1.63
N VAL A 137 5.13 -10.93 2.50
CA VAL A 137 4.31 -10.28 3.54
C VAL A 137 4.27 -8.79 3.25
N THR A 138 3.08 -8.22 3.22
CA THR A 138 2.84 -6.79 2.94
C THR A 138 1.94 -6.19 4.02
N PRO A 139 2.45 -5.29 4.87
CA PRO A 139 1.61 -4.52 5.79
C PRO A 139 0.75 -3.50 5.05
N ALA A 140 -0.39 -3.10 5.63
CA ALA A 140 -1.21 -2.01 5.08
C ALA A 140 -0.51 -0.65 5.20
N VAL A 141 0.34 -0.49 6.23
CA VAL A 141 1.17 0.70 6.43
C VAL A 141 2.45 0.57 5.63
N CYS A 142 2.75 1.55 4.78
CA CYS A 142 3.95 1.56 3.93
C CYS A 142 4.10 0.31 3.03
N PRO A 143 3.07 -0.05 2.24
CA PRO A 143 3.04 -1.31 1.50
C PRO A 143 4.13 -1.43 0.43
N ALA A 144 4.70 -0.32 -0.04
CA ALA A 144 5.79 -0.36 -1.03
C ALA A 144 7.17 -0.56 -0.40
N GLN A 145 7.40 -0.03 0.80
CA GLN A 145 8.70 0.01 1.47
C GLN A 145 8.86 -1.14 2.48
N ALA A 146 7.80 -1.46 3.22
CA ALA A 146 7.82 -2.48 4.27
C ALA A 146 7.42 -3.87 3.75
N LYS A 147 7.17 -4.02 2.44
CA LYS A 147 6.96 -5.32 1.82
C LYS A 147 8.25 -6.13 1.88
N VAL A 148 8.13 -7.38 2.32
CA VAL A 148 9.23 -8.34 2.36
C VAL A 148 8.86 -9.57 1.55
N GLU A 149 9.79 -10.02 0.73
CA GLU A 149 9.69 -11.26 -0.03
C GLU A 149 10.89 -12.14 0.32
N LYS A 150 10.62 -13.39 0.68
CA LYS A 150 11.63 -14.37 1.03
C LYS A 150 11.40 -15.65 0.24
N SER A 151 12.42 -16.09 -0.48
CA SER A 151 12.46 -17.43 -1.06
C SER A 151 12.70 -18.42 0.06
N VAL A 152 11.81 -19.40 0.18
CA VAL A 152 11.84 -20.40 1.25
C VAL A 152 11.73 -21.79 0.62
N SER A 153 12.16 -22.82 1.35
CA SER A 153 11.98 -24.20 0.93
C SER A 153 11.39 -24.98 2.09
N VAL A 154 10.13 -24.69 2.40
CA VAL A 154 9.38 -25.32 3.49
C VAL A 154 8.44 -26.34 2.91
N THR A 155 8.47 -27.56 3.45
CA THR A 155 7.54 -28.62 3.07
C THR A 155 6.42 -28.70 4.11
N CYS A 156 5.17 -28.74 3.67
CA CYS A 156 4.02 -28.95 4.53
C CYS A 156 4.05 -30.36 5.14
N THR A 157 4.03 -30.44 6.48
CA THR A 157 4.14 -31.70 7.23
C THR A 157 2.88 -31.97 8.03
N ALA A 158 2.42 -33.23 8.00
CA ALA A 158 1.36 -33.68 8.91
C ALA A 158 1.90 -33.72 10.34
N SER A 159 1.14 -33.14 11.28
CA SER A 159 1.45 -33.11 12.72
C SER A 159 1.19 -34.46 13.38
#